data_AF-A0A6P0U2R3-F1
#
_entry.id   AF-A0A6P0U2R3-F1
#
_cell.length_a   1.000
_cell.length_b   1.000
_cell.length_c   1.000
_cell.angle_alpha   90.00
_cell.angle_beta   90.00
_cell.angle_gamma   90.00
#
_symmetry.space_group_name_H-M   'P 1'
#
loop_
_entity.id
_entity.type
_entity.pdbx_description
1 polymer ?
#
loop_
_entity_poly.entity_id
_entity_poly.type
_entity_poly.pdbx_seq_one_letter_code
_entity_poly.pdbx_strand_id
1 'polypeptide(L)'
;GVPIAKPEGYGIEPWLQTDKFTSTYQGRAFFERFAIFTYRRIKRLKEGYIPTTSNGDVTILNYESNDYKVGLLTGVSRSDRQKHIQQAREYTQAYIYYLQSQTLKTNNWILIGKVGELKPRGDLTWTNDGIALEPYIREARRGIALTTIVYRDTAQQYYGEQARGRCFEDSVGIGHYALFDIHPTDNPNHLVFNSKDEMKCLPFTIALKAMIPINTDNLILSAKSIGTTHLSNSVYRMHAVEWAIGEAGGHLAAFALNEGVDIRTIATNKRLIYKFQGLLTRNQIPLFWYNDISHDDPDFEAIQILAVAGIVRTENYNHLYFNPEGTVNRAVVSVAVVNVMGFEMLNPEFPTFSDVPKEHFAYRAVETMAAKGIVSGVGNGYFAPNLQCTREQLAFIVGKSGDFDVFQLFGSSGTPLDARPLKRRELSRILYLVLRSQYGID
;
A
#
# COMPACT_ATOMS: atom_id res chain seq x y z
N GLY A 1 17.42 -2.08 -34.44
CA GLY A 1 16.07 -1.54 -34.71
C GLY A 1 16.00 -0.89 -36.07
N VAL A 2 14.79 -0.67 -36.56
CA VAL A 2 14.50 -0.05 -37.87
C VAL A 2 13.81 1.29 -37.61
N PRO A 3 14.12 2.38 -38.36
CA PRO A 3 13.37 3.63 -38.25
C PRO A 3 11.87 3.42 -38.47
N ILE A 4 11.04 4.23 -37.80
CA ILE A 4 9.60 4.07 -37.92
C ILE A 4 9.05 4.94 -39.05
N ALA A 5 8.04 4.46 -39.76
CA ALA A 5 7.39 5.23 -40.80
C ALA A 5 6.54 6.37 -40.20
N LYS A 6 6.39 7.46 -40.95
CA LYS A 6 5.41 8.53 -40.64
C LYS A 6 4.00 7.93 -40.70
N PRO A 7 3.16 8.05 -39.64
CA PRO A 7 1.80 7.56 -39.70
C PRO A 7 0.93 8.44 -40.61
N GLU A 8 -0.12 7.85 -41.18
CA GLU A 8 -1.14 8.58 -41.91
C GLU A 8 -1.79 9.64 -41.01
N GLY A 9 -2.03 10.84 -41.54
CA GLY A 9 -2.60 11.93 -40.75
C GLY A 9 -1.64 12.67 -39.79
N TYR A 10 -0.35 12.32 -39.74
CA TYR A 10 0.62 13.04 -38.89
C TYR A 10 0.71 14.54 -39.24
N GLY A 11 0.44 15.41 -38.26
CA GLY A 11 0.36 16.86 -38.41
C GLY A 11 -0.92 17.38 -39.08
N ILE A 12 -1.85 16.49 -39.42
CA ILE A 12 -3.14 16.83 -40.06
C ILE A 12 -4.27 16.52 -39.09
N GLU A 13 -4.30 15.30 -38.55
CA GLU A 13 -5.32 14.86 -37.62
C GLU A 13 -5.21 15.61 -36.28
N PRO A 14 -6.33 16.06 -35.67
CA PRO A 14 -6.30 16.83 -34.42
C PRO A 14 -5.61 16.09 -33.26
N TRP A 15 -5.60 14.75 -33.31
CA TRP A 15 -4.99 13.90 -32.29
C TRP A 15 -3.54 13.50 -32.61
N LEU A 16 -2.99 13.86 -33.79
CA LEU A 16 -1.59 13.61 -34.21
C LEU A 16 -0.79 14.90 -34.43
N GLN A 17 -1.18 15.99 -33.77
CA GLN A 17 -0.49 17.28 -33.87
C GLN A 17 0.85 17.27 -33.13
N THR A 18 1.88 17.91 -33.69
CA THR A 18 3.27 17.81 -33.22
C THR A 18 3.58 18.61 -31.97
N ASP A 19 2.79 19.63 -31.68
CA ASP A 19 2.85 20.43 -30.46
C ASP A 19 2.56 19.59 -29.21
N LYS A 20 1.90 18.43 -29.36
CA LYS A 20 1.64 17.48 -28.27
C LYS A 20 2.85 16.66 -27.83
N PHE A 21 3.94 16.70 -28.60
CA PHE A 21 5.12 15.83 -28.39
C PHE A 21 6.32 16.57 -27.77
N THR A 22 6.17 17.83 -27.37
CA THR A 22 7.27 18.72 -26.94
C THR A 22 7.60 18.65 -25.45
N SER A 23 7.77 17.45 -24.88
CA SER A 23 8.04 17.31 -23.44
C SER A 23 9.51 17.58 -23.04
N THR A 24 9.70 17.94 -21.77
CA THR A 24 11.02 18.04 -21.11
C THR A 24 11.18 16.92 -20.08
N TYR A 25 12.40 16.41 -19.87
CA TYR A 25 12.70 15.45 -18.80
C TYR A 25 13.72 16.08 -17.85
N GLN A 26 13.39 16.15 -16.56
CA GLN A 26 14.22 16.78 -15.52
C GLN A 26 14.64 18.23 -15.86
N GLY A 27 13.74 19.01 -16.47
CA GLY A 27 14.02 20.39 -16.86
C GLY A 27 14.95 20.55 -18.06
N ARG A 28 15.34 19.44 -18.71
CA ARG A 28 16.10 19.44 -19.96
C ARG A 28 15.19 19.07 -21.12
N ALA A 29 15.51 19.55 -22.31
CA ALA A 29 14.91 19.00 -23.51
C ALA A 29 15.16 17.48 -23.51
N PHE A 30 14.13 16.68 -23.81
CA PHE A 30 14.17 15.22 -23.75
C PHE A 30 15.39 14.60 -24.47
N PHE A 31 15.95 15.35 -25.42
CA PHE A 31 17.09 14.97 -26.25
C PHE A 31 18.44 15.53 -25.82
N GLU A 32 18.51 16.42 -24.84
CA GLU A 32 19.81 16.96 -24.41
C GLU A 32 20.70 15.82 -23.88
N ARG A 33 21.85 15.58 -24.54
CA ARG A 33 22.87 14.58 -24.17
C ARG A 33 22.32 13.18 -23.85
N PHE A 34 21.40 12.65 -24.67
CA PHE A 34 20.82 11.30 -24.49
C PHE A 34 20.00 11.12 -23.19
N ALA A 35 19.44 12.20 -22.61
CA ALA A 35 18.63 12.14 -21.39
C ALA A 35 17.47 11.11 -21.46
N ILE A 36 16.87 10.91 -22.64
CA ILE A 36 15.88 9.83 -22.86
C ILE A 36 16.39 8.44 -22.46
N PHE A 37 17.69 8.14 -22.65
CA PHE A 37 18.27 6.83 -22.35
C PHE A 37 18.63 6.65 -20.87
N THR A 38 18.56 7.71 -20.05
CA THR A 38 18.63 7.57 -18.58
C THR A 38 17.25 7.31 -17.98
N TYR A 39 16.17 7.63 -18.69
CA TYR A 39 14.81 7.24 -18.34
C TYR A 39 14.59 5.75 -18.56
N ARG A 40 14.04 5.02 -17.57
CA ARG A 40 13.64 3.59 -17.63
C ARG A 40 14.58 2.72 -18.51
N ARG A 41 15.88 2.85 -18.26
CA ARG A 41 16.93 2.16 -19.03
C ARG A 41 16.92 0.67 -18.74
N ILE A 42 16.92 -0.14 -19.80
CA ILE A 42 17.18 -1.58 -19.70
C ILE A 42 18.70 -1.77 -19.77
N LYS A 43 19.30 -2.20 -18.65
CA LYS A 43 20.74 -2.50 -18.59
C LYS A 43 20.99 -3.69 -17.66
N ARG A 44 21.96 -4.52 -18.00
CA ARG A 44 22.48 -5.57 -17.11
C ARG A 44 23.24 -4.88 -15.95
N LEU A 45 22.84 -5.13 -14.70
CA LEU A 45 23.45 -4.52 -13.51
C LEU A 45 24.94 -4.86 -13.41
N LYS A 46 25.76 -3.85 -13.03
CA LYS A 46 27.16 -4.00 -12.60
C LYS A 46 27.37 -3.12 -11.37
N GLU A 47 28.03 -3.66 -10.35
CA GLU A 47 28.34 -2.94 -9.11
C GLU A 47 29.30 -1.74 -9.36
N GLY A 48 29.14 -0.66 -8.60
CA GLY A 48 29.97 0.56 -8.74
C GLY A 48 29.66 1.44 -9.97
N TYR A 49 28.47 1.33 -10.53
CA TYR A 49 28.10 2.00 -11.77
C TYR A 49 27.89 3.52 -11.63
N ILE A 50 28.53 4.28 -12.52
CA ILE A 50 28.29 5.73 -12.72
C ILE A 50 27.30 5.90 -13.90
N PRO A 51 26.18 6.64 -13.75
CA PRO A 51 25.16 6.81 -14.79
C PRO A 51 25.65 7.57 -16.05
N THR A 52 26.34 6.87 -16.95
CA THR A 52 26.71 7.37 -18.28
C THR A 52 25.91 6.67 -19.38
N THR A 53 25.48 7.43 -20.39
CA THR A 53 24.86 6.90 -21.61
C THR A 53 25.93 6.35 -22.55
N SER A 54 25.60 5.29 -23.29
CA SER A 54 26.54 4.59 -24.19
C SER A 54 25.78 4.05 -25.40
N ASN A 55 26.48 3.88 -26.52
CA ASN A 55 25.89 3.27 -27.71
C ASN A 55 25.36 1.87 -27.40
N GLY A 56 24.14 1.58 -27.84
CA GLY A 56 23.45 0.31 -27.59
C GLY A 56 22.55 0.30 -26.35
N ASP A 57 22.51 1.39 -25.58
CA ASP A 57 21.52 1.55 -24.51
C ASP A 57 20.09 1.46 -25.04
N VAL A 58 19.23 0.83 -24.24
CA VAL A 58 17.80 0.71 -24.52
C VAL A 58 17.03 1.36 -23.38
N THR A 59 15.96 2.06 -23.73
CA THR A 59 15.01 2.66 -22.78
C THR A 59 13.60 2.18 -23.11
N ILE A 60 12.78 1.99 -22.08
CA ILE A 60 11.34 1.80 -22.21
C ILE A 60 10.65 3.16 -22.19
N LEU A 61 10.07 3.54 -23.33
CA LEU A 61 9.41 4.83 -23.51
C LEU A 61 7.92 4.75 -23.11
N ASN A 62 7.61 5.22 -21.91
CA ASN A 62 6.26 5.46 -21.40
C ASN A 62 6.28 6.82 -20.70
N TYR A 63 5.93 7.88 -21.42
CA TYR A 63 6.07 9.27 -21.01
C TYR A 63 4.80 10.03 -21.36
N GLU A 64 4.47 11.12 -20.65
CA GLU A 64 3.17 11.81 -20.83
C GLU A 64 2.83 12.17 -22.29
N SER A 65 3.84 12.47 -23.11
CA SER A 65 3.67 12.76 -24.55
C SER A 65 3.24 11.56 -25.40
N ASN A 66 3.33 10.33 -24.89
CA ASN A 66 2.81 9.13 -25.56
C ASN A 66 1.55 8.53 -24.89
N ASP A 67 0.95 9.22 -23.91
CA ASP A 67 -0.33 8.81 -23.34
C ASP A 67 -1.49 9.16 -24.31
N TYR A 68 -2.16 8.12 -24.83
CA TYR A 68 -3.37 8.26 -25.63
C TYR A 68 -4.60 8.25 -24.72
N LYS A 69 -5.38 9.34 -24.77
CA LYS A 69 -6.46 9.62 -23.81
C LYS A 69 -7.90 9.56 -24.36
N VAL A 70 -8.06 9.24 -25.65
CA VAL A 70 -9.35 9.36 -26.34
C VAL A 70 -10.09 8.02 -26.37
N GLY A 71 -11.35 8.04 -25.96
CA GLY A 71 -12.25 6.90 -26.07
C GLY A 71 -12.11 5.86 -24.97
N LEU A 72 -13.00 4.87 -25.05
CA LEU A 72 -13.13 3.81 -24.06
C LEU A 72 -12.80 2.45 -24.69
N LEU A 73 -12.20 1.57 -23.90
CA LEU A 73 -11.96 0.18 -24.31
C LEU A 73 -13.03 -0.79 -23.79
N THR A 74 -13.88 -0.34 -22.87
CA THR A 74 -14.89 -1.18 -22.20
C THR A 74 -16.29 -0.58 -22.34
N GLY A 75 -17.28 -1.44 -22.63
CA GLY A 75 -18.66 -1.01 -22.89
C GLY A 75 -18.89 -0.40 -24.26
N VAL A 76 -17.98 -0.66 -25.21
CA VAL A 76 -18.07 -0.24 -26.62
C VAL A 76 -18.11 -1.47 -27.53
N SER A 77 -18.43 -1.28 -28.81
CA SER A 77 -18.41 -2.37 -29.79
C SER A 77 -16.98 -2.91 -30.00
N ARG A 78 -16.85 -4.14 -30.50
CA ARG A 78 -15.53 -4.71 -30.86
C ARG A 78 -14.81 -3.84 -31.90
N SER A 79 -15.56 -3.26 -32.84
CA SER A 79 -15.03 -2.36 -33.86
C SER A 79 -14.47 -1.08 -33.24
N ASP A 80 -15.19 -0.46 -32.31
CA ASP A 80 -14.74 0.76 -31.63
C ASP A 80 -13.51 0.49 -30.75
N ARG A 81 -13.51 -0.64 -30.03
CA ARG A 81 -12.33 -1.07 -29.26
C ARG A 81 -11.10 -1.20 -30.14
N GLN A 82 -11.23 -1.87 -31.29
CA GLN A 82 -10.12 -2.05 -32.23
C GLN A 82 -9.65 -0.72 -32.81
N LYS A 83 -10.59 0.18 -33.14
CA LYS A 83 -10.28 1.54 -33.59
C LYS A 83 -9.44 2.30 -32.56
N HIS A 84 -9.82 2.30 -31.29
CA HIS A 84 -9.06 2.99 -30.24
C HIS A 84 -7.67 2.39 -30.01
N ILE A 85 -7.53 1.07 -30.06
CA ILE A 85 -6.22 0.40 -29.97
C ILE A 85 -5.32 0.80 -31.15
N GLN A 86 -5.88 0.81 -32.36
CA GLN A 86 -5.16 1.22 -33.56
C GLN A 86 -4.71 2.68 -33.48
N GLN A 87 -5.59 3.59 -33.07
CA GLN A 87 -5.26 5.01 -32.87
C GLN A 87 -4.21 5.21 -31.77
N ALA A 88 -4.26 4.47 -30.66
CA ALA A 88 -3.22 4.53 -29.63
C ALA A 88 -1.85 4.08 -30.17
N ARG A 89 -1.83 3.06 -31.04
CA ARG A 89 -0.62 2.60 -31.72
C ARG A 89 -0.08 3.66 -32.68
N GLU A 90 -0.94 4.25 -33.50
CA GLU A 90 -0.61 5.34 -34.42
C GLU A 90 -0.11 6.59 -33.68
N TYR A 91 -0.68 6.91 -32.51
CA TYR A 91 -0.20 8.00 -31.66
C TYR A 91 1.22 7.74 -31.15
N THR A 92 1.50 6.51 -30.72
CA THR A 92 2.86 6.10 -30.31
C THR A 92 3.83 6.13 -31.49
N GLN A 93 3.40 5.68 -32.67
CA GLN A 93 4.18 5.77 -33.90
C GLN A 93 4.50 7.22 -34.27
N ALA A 94 3.52 8.11 -34.18
CA ALA A 94 3.69 9.53 -34.42
C ALA A 94 4.68 10.16 -33.44
N TYR A 95 4.62 9.78 -32.17
CA TYR A 95 5.59 10.25 -31.19
C TYR A 95 7.00 9.77 -31.53
N ILE A 96 7.21 8.48 -31.80
CA ILE A 96 8.54 7.95 -32.18
C ILE A 96 9.06 8.63 -33.46
N TYR A 97 8.21 8.81 -34.46
CA TYR A 97 8.56 9.50 -35.70
C TYR A 97 8.92 10.97 -35.43
N TYR A 98 8.12 11.66 -34.62
CA TYR A 98 8.42 13.01 -34.16
C TYR A 98 9.82 13.04 -33.54
N LEU A 99 10.12 12.10 -32.64
CA LEU A 99 11.42 12.03 -31.99
C LEU A 99 12.55 11.85 -33.02
N GLN A 100 12.43 10.91 -33.96
CA GLN A 100 13.40 10.68 -35.04
C GLN A 100 13.60 11.88 -35.98
N SER A 101 12.58 12.74 -36.12
CA SER A 101 12.60 13.92 -36.97
C SER A 101 13.23 15.16 -36.32
N GLN A 102 13.37 15.17 -34.99
CA GLN A 102 13.98 16.31 -34.28
C GLN A 102 15.49 16.40 -34.51
N THR A 103 16.01 17.62 -34.43
CA THR A 103 17.45 17.91 -34.44
C THR A 103 17.93 18.15 -33.00
N LEU A 104 19.03 17.53 -32.60
CA LEU A 104 19.65 17.78 -31.30
C LEU A 104 20.18 19.23 -31.24
N LYS A 105 19.71 20.02 -30.26
CA LYS A 105 20.30 21.31 -29.92
C LYS A 105 21.04 21.19 -28.59
N THR A 106 22.33 21.50 -28.55
CA THR A 106 23.08 21.71 -27.29
C THR A 106 23.13 23.20 -26.95
N ASN A 107 23.27 23.54 -25.66
CA ASN A 107 23.33 24.92 -25.17
C ASN A 107 24.49 25.76 -25.75
N ASN A 108 25.45 25.13 -26.43
CA ASN A 108 26.38 25.79 -27.34
C ASN A 108 26.02 25.35 -28.76
N TRP A 109 25.91 26.31 -29.68
CA TRP A 109 25.42 26.29 -31.07
C TRP A 109 26.11 25.29 -32.03
N ILE A 110 26.40 24.07 -31.57
CA ILE A 110 26.98 22.98 -32.34
C ILE A 110 25.85 21.99 -32.61
N LEU A 111 25.43 21.89 -33.86
CA LEU A 111 24.60 20.77 -34.32
C LEU A 111 25.41 19.48 -34.17
N ILE A 112 25.03 18.61 -33.25
CA ILE A 112 25.50 17.21 -33.23
C ILE A 112 24.33 16.34 -33.68
N GLY A 113 24.16 16.20 -35.00
CA GLY A 113 23.33 15.16 -35.62
C GLY A 113 21.80 15.31 -35.52
N LYS A 114 21.11 14.62 -36.45
CA LYS A 114 19.66 14.36 -36.36
C LYS A 114 19.43 13.26 -35.33
N VAL A 115 18.33 13.32 -34.59
CA VAL A 115 17.87 12.24 -33.69
C VAL A 115 17.51 10.95 -34.47
N GLY A 116 17.56 10.97 -35.80
CA GLY A 116 17.26 9.84 -36.71
C GLY A 116 18.06 8.55 -36.51
N GLU A 117 18.98 8.49 -35.54
CA GLU A 117 19.61 7.25 -35.08
C GLU A 117 18.78 6.46 -34.06
N LEU A 118 17.73 7.06 -33.46
CA LEU A 118 16.79 6.33 -32.60
C LEU A 118 16.10 5.24 -33.40
N LYS A 119 16.27 3.99 -32.94
CA LYS A 119 15.76 2.81 -33.62
C LYS A 119 14.97 1.97 -32.64
N PRO A 120 13.63 1.90 -32.76
CA PRO A 120 12.80 1.00 -31.98
C PRO A 120 13.35 -0.43 -31.96
N ARG A 121 13.29 -1.07 -30.80
CA ARG A 121 13.84 -2.42 -30.55
C ARG A 121 12.73 -3.46 -30.62
N GLY A 122 12.24 -3.69 -31.84
CA GLY A 122 11.24 -4.71 -32.14
C GLY A 122 11.57 -6.11 -31.64
N ASP A 123 12.86 -6.44 -31.62
CA ASP A 123 13.41 -7.67 -31.06
C ASP A 123 13.24 -7.80 -29.54
N LEU A 124 13.00 -6.70 -28.81
CA LEU A 124 12.73 -6.69 -27.37
C LEU A 124 11.24 -6.57 -27.02
N THR A 125 10.41 -6.10 -27.97
CA THR A 125 8.96 -5.97 -27.79
C THR A 125 8.16 -7.05 -28.51
N TRP A 126 8.84 -7.94 -29.24
CA TRP A 126 8.25 -8.97 -30.12
C TRP A 126 7.31 -8.38 -31.18
N THR A 127 7.64 -7.19 -31.69
CA THR A 127 6.89 -6.48 -32.74
C THR A 127 7.84 -5.96 -33.80
N ASN A 128 7.42 -5.88 -35.07
CA ASN A 128 8.31 -5.43 -36.14
C ASN A 128 8.70 -3.94 -36.03
N ASP A 129 7.87 -3.13 -35.37
CA ASP A 129 8.00 -1.68 -35.26
C ASP A 129 8.54 -1.21 -33.90
N GLY A 130 8.77 -2.11 -32.94
CA GLY A 130 9.24 -1.76 -31.60
C GLY A 130 8.19 -1.12 -30.69
N ILE A 131 6.92 -1.04 -31.11
CA ILE A 131 5.81 -0.59 -30.28
C ILE A 131 5.27 -1.79 -29.49
N ALA A 132 4.82 -1.58 -28.25
CA ALA A 132 4.23 -2.62 -27.41
C ALA A 132 3.11 -3.41 -28.13
N LEU A 133 2.96 -4.69 -27.77
CA LEU A 133 1.94 -5.58 -28.35
C LEU A 133 0.51 -5.08 -28.11
N GLU A 134 0.25 -4.57 -26.90
CA GLU A 134 -1.03 -4.05 -26.46
C GLU A 134 -0.81 -2.72 -25.70
N PRO A 135 -1.80 -1.82 -25.68
CA PRO A 135 -1.71 -0.60 -24.88
C PRO A 135 -1.64 -0.90 -23.38
N TYR A 136 -0.80 -0.16 -22.66
CA TYR A 136 -0.78 -0.15 -21.20
C TYR A 136 -1.97 0.64 -20.67
N ILE A 137 -2.89 -0.04 -19.98
CA ILE A 137 -4.14 0.56 -19.49
C ILE A 137 -3.97 1.10 -18.07
N ARG A 138 -4.03 2.43 -17.92
CA ARG A 138 -3.88 3.13 -16.64
C ARG A 138 -5.14 3.15 -15.79
N GLU A 139 -6.32 3.17 -16.41
CA GLU A 139 -7.61 3.27 -15.72
C GLU A 139 -8.53 2.10 -16.07
N ALA A 140 -9.24 1.59 -15.08
CA ALA A 140 -10.21 0.51 -15.23
C ALA A 140 -11.56 0.91 -14.64
N ARG A 141 -12.60 0.15 -14.99
CA ARG A 141 -13.85 0.20 -14.22
C ARG A 141 -13.59 -0.32 -12.82
N ARG A 142 -14.18 0.33 -11.83
CA ARG A 142 -14.07 -0.03 -10.42
C ARG A 142 -15.39 -0.59 -9.94
N GLY A 143 -15.33 -1.65 -9.13
CA GLY A 143 -16.51 -2.21 -8.52
C GLY A 143 -17.04 -1.29 -7.42
N ILE A 144 -18.36 -1.28 -7.25
CA ILE A 144 -18.99 -0.73 -6.04
C ILE A 144 -18.86 -1.82 -4.98
N ALA A 145 -17.94 -1.64 -4.04
CA ALA A 145 -17.56 -2.64 -3.05
C ALA A 145 -18.12 -2.32 -1.66
N LEU A 146 -18.04 -3.29 -0.74
CA LEU A 146 -18.43 -3.10 0.66
C LEU A 146 -17.67 -1.95 1.34
N THR A 147 -16.48 -1.61 0.83
CA THR A 147 -15.75 -0.41 1.20
C THR A 147 -15.21 0.26 -0.06
N THR A 148 -15.49 1.56 -0.20
CA THR A 148 -14.84 2.39 -1.21
C THR A 148 -13.71 3.15 -0.55
N ILE A 149 -12.48 2.85 -0.94
CA ILE A 149 -11.28 3.58 -0.49
C ILE A 149 -11.27 4.94 -1.18
N VAL A 150 -11.16 6.00 -0.41
CA VAL A 150 -11.26 7.39 -0.88
C VAL A 150 -9.91 8.11 -0.76
N TYR A 151 -9.78 9.26 -1.43
CA TYR A 151 -8.57 10.09 -1.42
C TYR A 151 -8.06 10.41 -0.01
N ARG A 152 -8.97 10.77 0.91
CA ARG A 152 -8.60 11.08 2.31
C ARG A 152 -8.04 9.90 3.09
N ASP A 153 -8.19 8.67 2.60
CA ASP A 153 -7.64 7.48 3.28
C ASP A 153 -6.12 7.40 3.10
N THR A 154 -5.50 8.09 2.14
CA THR A 154 -4.06 7.98 1.89
C THR A 154 -3.35 9.32 1.68
N ALA A 155 -4.10 10.41 1.45
CA ALA A 155 -3.53 11.72 1.19
C ALA A 155 -2.92 12.36 2.44
N GLN A 156 -1.65 12.74 2.36
CA GLN A 156 -0.84 13.21 3.50
C GLN A 156 -1.48 14.39 4.24
N GLN A 157 -2.15 15.30 3.53
CA GLN A 157 -2.77 16.49 4.11
C GLN A 157 -3.83 16.22 5.20
N TYR A 158 -4.38 15.00 5.28
CA TYR A 158 -5.36 14.63 6.32
C TYR A 158 -4.75 14.00 7.56
N TYR A 159 -3.42 13.79 7.58
CA TYR A 159 -2.74 12.98 8.60
C TYR A 159 -1.74 13.76 9.46
N GLY A 160 -1.58 15.07 9.23
CA GLY A 160 -0.64 15.89 10.00
C GLY A 160 0.78 15.33 9.97
N GLU A 161 1.33 15.01 11.14
CA GLU A 161 2.67 14.44 11.29
C GLU A 161 2.73 12.91 11.19
N GLN A 162 1.61 12.22 10.95
CA GLN A 162 1.63 10.76 10.88
C GLN A 162 2.36 10.27 9.63
N ALA A 163 3.13 9.19 9.78
CA ALA A 163 3.87 8.57 8.69
C ALA A 163 3.03 7.62 7.82
N ARG A 164 1.78 7.32 8.21
CA ARG A 164 0.88 6.40 7.50
C ARG A 164 -0.47 7.06 7.26
N GLY A 165 -1.11 6.65 6.16
CA GLY A 165 -2.53 6.90 5.94
C GLY A 165 -3.41 5.95 6.75
N ARG A 166 -4.65 5.76 6.31
CA ARG A 166 -5.63 4.87 6.92
C ARG A 166 -5.13 3.43 6.93
N CYS A 167 -5.23 2.82 8.10
CA CYS A 167 -5.02 1.40 8.31
C CYS A 167 -6.39 0.72 8.52
N PHE A 168 -6.76 -0.18 7.62
CA PHE A 168 -8.00 -0.93 7.69
C PHE A 168 -7.82 -2.16 8.60
N GLU A 169 -8.80 -2.42 9.48
CA GLU A 169 -8.76 -3.59 10.37
C GLU A 169 -8.83 -4.90 9.59
N ASP A 170 -9.51 -4.89 8.44
CA ASP A 170 -9.61 -5.97 7.48
C ASP A 170 -8.52 -5.89 6.40
N SER A 171 -7.35 -5.35 6.73
CA SER A 171 -6.22 -5.29 5.79
C SER A 171 -5.80 -6.67 5.31
N VAL A 172 -5.51 -6.78 4.01
CA VAL A 172 -5.00 -7.99 3.33
C VAL A 172 -3.72 -7.73 2.56
N GLY A 173 -3.11 -6.57 2.77
CA GLY A 173 -1.91 -6.16 2.06
C GLY A 173 -1.55 -4.71 2.34
N ILE A 174 -0.39 -4.28 1.86
CA ILE A 174 0.11 -2.91 2.00
C ILE A 174 0.43 -2.29 0.64
N GLY A 175 0.50 -0.97 0.60
CA GLY A 175 0.89 -0.25 -0.61
C GLY A 175 1.47 1.12 -0.31
N HIS A 176 2.32 1.60 -1.22
CA HIS A 176 2.78 2.98 -1.21
C HIS A 176 3.12 3.42 -2.62
N TYR A 177 2.73 4.65 -2.93
CA TYR A 177 3.27 5.38 -4.06
C TYR A 177 3.25 6.87 -3.69
N ALA A 178 4.39 7.53 -3.77
CA ALA A 178 4.60 8.83 -3.10
C ALA A 178 3.68 9.95 -3.60
N LEU A 179 3.16 9.84 -4.82
CA LEU A 179 2.32 10.86 -5.46
C LEU A 179 1.06 10.26 -6.07
N PHE A 180 -0.10 10.87 -5.94
CA PHE A 180 -1.28 10.49 -6.72
C PHE A 180 -1.01 10.68 -8.22
N ASP A 181 -0.78 9.58 -8.94
CA ASP A 181 -0.43 9.54 -10.37
C ASP A 181 -1.68 9.61 -11.24
N ILE A 182 -2.32 10.77 -11.27
CA ILE A 182 -3.52 10.98 -12.10
C ILE A 182 -3.10 11.39 -13.51
N HIS A 183 -3.66 10.71 -14.51
CA HIS A 183 -3.37 10.94 -15.93
C HIS A 183 -4.58 11.55 -16.64
N PRO A 184 -4.38 12.52 -17.55
CA PRO A 184 -5.47 13.14 -18.29
C PRO A 184 -6.35 12.12 -19.02
N THR A 185 -7.64 12.39 -19.04
CA THR A 185 -8.63 11.65 -19.84
C THR A 185 -9.29 12.59 -20.86
N ASP A 186 -10.11 12.06 -21.75
CA ASP A 186 -10.98 12.86 -22.63
C ASP A 186 -12.23 13.41 -21.92
N ASN A 187 -12.41 13.12 -20.63
CA ASN A 187 -13.48 13.70 -19.82
C ASN A 187 -13.17 15.19 -19.52
N PRO A 188 -14.05 16.14 -19.90
CA PRO A 188 -13.83 17.57 -19.65
C PRO A 188 -13.83 17.92 -18.16
N ASN A 189 -14.40 17.06 -17.30
CA ASN A 189 -14.44 17.21 -15.85
C ASN A 189 -13.33 16.41 -15.15
N HIS A 190 -12.27 16.02 -15.88
CA HIS A 190 -11.14 15.32 -15.28
C HIS A 190 -10.46 16.21 -14.23
N LEU A 191 -10.26 15.65 -13.03
CA LEU A 191 -9.70 16.39 -11.91
C LEU A 191 -8.20 16.59 -12.10
N VAL A 192 -7.74 17.82 -11.86
CA VAL A 192 -6.32 18.17 -11.83
C VAL A 192 -6.00 18.70 -10.45
N PHE A 193 -4.93 18.21 -9.83
CA PHE A 193 -4.44 18.75 -8.56
C PHE A 193 -3.84 20.14 -8.76
N ASN A 194 -4.11 21.05 -7.82
CA ASN A 194 -3.66 22.44 -7.92
C ASN A 194 -2.24 22.64 -7.39
N SER A 195 -1.70 21.66 -6.66
CA SER A 195 -0.37 21.73 -6.07
C SER A 195 0.27 20.35 -5.92
N LYS A 196 1.60 20.32 -5.79
CA LYS A 196 2.33 19.09 -5.46
C LYS A 196 2.01 18.55 -4.06
N ASP A 197 1.55 19.41 -3.16
CA ASP A 197 1.22 19.00 -1.79
C ASP A 197 -0.08 18.19 -1.74
N GLU A 198 -1.08 18.55 -2.55
CA GLU A 198 -2.29 17.74 -2.74
C GLU A 198 -1.98 16.35 -3.33
N MET A 199 -0.87 16.22 -4.05
CA MET A 199 -0.49 14.94 -4.65
C MET A 199 0.18 13.99 -3.66
N LYS A 200 0.60 14.42 -2.46
CA LYS A 200 1.38 13.56 -1.57
C LYS A 200 0.55 12.44 -0.94
N CYS A 201 1.08 11.22 -1.01
CA CYS A 201 0.44 10.02 -0.50
C CYS A 201 1.34 9.30 0.51
N LEU A 202 0.75 8.91 1.64
CA LEU A 202 1.39 8.14 2.70
C LEU A 202 1.25 6.63 2.45
N PRO A 203 2.14 5.78 3.00
CA PRO A 203 1.93 4.33 3.04
C PRO A 203 0.56 3.96 3.61
N PHE A 204 -0.08 2.96 3.01
CA PHE A 204 -1.46 2.56 3.28
C PHE A 204 -1.64 1.04 3.26
N THR A 205 -2.86 0.60 3.59
CA THR A 205 -3.27 -0.81 3.64
C THR A 205 -4.39 -1.11 2.64
N ILE A 206 -4.50 -2.35 2.19
CA ILE A 206 -5.52 -2.81 1.24
C ILE A 206 -6.67 -3.44 2.02
N ALA A 207 -7.87 -2.85 1.98
CA ALA A 207 -9.04 -3.39 2.67
C ALA A 207 -9.62 -4.62 1.94
N LEU A 208 -9.83 -5.74 2.63
CA LEU A 208 -10.54 -6.91 2.12
C LEU A 208 -11.91 -6.53 1.55
N LYS A 209 -12.66 -5.69 2.28
CA LYS A 209 -13.99 -5.21 1.86
C LYS A 209 -13.97 -4.38 0.58
N ALA A 210 -12.84 -3.79 0.19
CA ALA A 210 -12.71 -3.12 -1.11
C ALA A 210 -12.64 -4.12 -2.27
N MET A 211 -12.32 -5.38 -1.99
CA MET A 211 -12.28 -6.44 -3.00
C MET A 211 -13.63 -7.13 -3.19
N ILE A 212 -14.64 -6.84 -2.35
CA ILE A 212 -15.93 -7.54 -2.35
C ILE A 212 -17.05 -6.63 -2.88
N PRO A 213 -17.65 -6.92 -4.06
CA PRO A 213 -18.73 -6.11 -4.62
C PRO A 213 -20.01 -6.20 -3.78
N ILE A 214 -20.82 -5.14 -3.74
CA ILE A 214 -22.05 -5.10 -2.91
C ILE A 214 -23.17 -6.01 -3.41
N ASN A 215 -23.25 -6.24 -4.73
CA ASN A 215 -24.43 -6.87 -5.39
C ASN A 215 -24.07 -8.15 -6.17
N THR A 216 -22.87 -8.70 -5.97
CA THR A 216 -22.44 -9.91 -6.66
C THR A 216 -21.68 -10.77 -5.69
N ASP A 217 -22.23 -11.93 -5.36
CA ASP A 217 -21.58 -12.89 -4.47
C ASP A 217 -20.56 -13.71 -5.25
N ASN A 218 -19.55 -14.21 -4.54
CA ASN A 218 -18.46 -15.05 -5.08
C ASN A 218 -17.64 -14.41 -6.22
N LEU A 219 -17.68 -13.08 -6.34
CA LEU A 219 -16.79 -12.31 -7.20
C LEU A 219 -15.74 -11.60 -6.35
N ILE A 220 -14.46 -11.79 -6.68
CA ILE A 220 -13.35 -11.03 -6.10
C ILE A 220 -12.93 -9.96 -7.11
N LEU A 221 -13.06 -8.69 -6.72
CA LEU A 221 -12.47 -7.59 -7.46
C LEU A 221 -10.96 -7.61 -7.25
N SER A 222 -10.20 -7.41 -8.32
CA SER A 222 -8.74 -7.47 -8.27
C SER A 222 -8.10 -6.34 -9.07
N ALA A 223 -6.79 -6.17 -8.89
CA ALA A 223 -5.97 -5.15 -9.53
C ALA A 223 -6.62 -3.75 -9.44
N LYS A 224 -6.73 -3.05 -10.57
CA LYS A 224 -7.30 -1.69 -10.70
C LYS A 224 -8.81 -1.61 -10.47
N SER A 225 -9.49 -2.74 -10.25
CA SER A 225 -10.96 -2.83 -10.26
C SER A 225 -11.58 -2.90 -8.86
N ILE A 226 -10.76 -2.91 -7.80
CA ILE A 226 -11.24 -2.86 -6.43
C ILE A 226 -12.02 -1.55 -6.15
N GLY A 227 -12.79 -1.55 -5.07
CA GLY A 227 -13.56 -0.41 -4.57
C GLY A 227 -12.67 0.77 -4.18
N THR A 228 -12.38 1.62 -5.15
CA THR A 228 -11.63 2.87 -5.00
C THR A 228 -12.38 4.01 -5.70
N THR A 229 -12.09 5.25 -5.33
CA THR A 229 -12.44 6.40 -6.17
C THR A 229 -11.41 6.56 -7.28
N HIS A 230 -11.68 7.43 -8.26
CA HIS A 230 -10.68 7.74 -9.28
C HIS A 230 -9.36 8.23 -8.68
N LEU A 231 -9.43 9.08 -7.64
CA LEU A 231 -8.25 9.64 -6.97
C LEU A 231 -7.44 8.55 -6.26
N SER A 232 -8.07 7.76 -5.39
CA SER A 232 -7.34 6.71 -4.66
C SER A 232 -6.83 5.61 -5.61
N ASN A 233 -7.58 5.29 -6.68
CA ASN A 233 -7.11 4.32 -7.67
C ASN A 233 -5.73 4.69 -8.22
N SER A 234 -5.40 5.98 -8.39
CA SER A 234 -4.09 6.41 -8.93
C SER A 234 -2.88 5.92 -8.15
N VAL A 235 -3.03 5.59 -6.86
CA VAL A 235 -1.97 4.97 -6.04
C VAL A 235 -2.16 3.47 -5.81
N TYR A 236 -3.40 2.96 -5.86
CA TYR A 236 -3.68 1.52 -5.73
C TYR A 236 -3.45 0.72 -7.02
N ARG A 237 -3.53 1.39 -8.18
CA ARG A 237 -3.26 0.80 -9.50
C ARG A 237 -1.77 0.71 -9.82
N MET A 238 -0.90 0.91 -8.85
CA MET A 238 0.55 0.76 -9.03
C MET A 238 0.91 -0.72 -9.00
N HIS A 239 1.78 -1.19 -9.90
CA HIS A 239 2.04 -2.61 -10.11
C HIS A 239 2.30 -3.44 -8.84
N ALA A 240 3.11 -2.93 -7.90
CA ALA A 240 3.37 -3.63 -6.64
C ALA A 240 2.10 -3.80 -5.79
N VAL A 241 1.23 -2.78 -5.78
CA VAL A 241 -0.06 -2.82 -5.09
C VAL A 241 -1.05 -3.71 -5.83
N GLU A 242 -1.09 -3.66 -7.16
CA GLU A 242 -1.91 -4.58 -7.97
C GLU A 242 -1.53 -6.05 -7.73
N TRP A 243 -0.23 -6.35 -7.59
CA TRP A 243 0.24 -7.68 -7.25
C TRP A 243 -0.21 -8.10 -5.85
N ALA A 244 -0.08 -7.23 -4.85
CA ALA A 244 -0.57 -7.51 -3.50
C ALA A 244 -2.09 -7.77 -3.47
N ILE A 245 -2.88 -6.99 -4.23
CA ILE A 245 -4.32 -7.22 -4.39
C ILE A 245 -4.59 -8.58 -5.06
N GLY A 246 -3.84 -8.92 -6.10
CA GLY A 246 -3.97 -10.20 -6.81
C GLY A 246 -3.62 -11.40 -5.94
N GLU A 247 -2.51 -11.31 -5.19
CA GLU A 247 -2.05 -12.31 -4.24
C GLU A 247 -3.09 -12.54 -3.13
N ALA A 248 -3.55 -11.47 -2.49
CA ALA A 248 -4.63 -11.52 -1.51
C ALA A 248 -5.90 -12.16 -2.11
N GLY A 249 -6.25 -11.82 -3.36
CA GLY A 249 -7.42 -12.37 -4.04
C GLY A 249 -7.31 -13.87 -4.31
N GLY A 250 -6.14 -14.35 -4.73
CA GLY A 250 -5.87 -15.78 -4.92
C GLY A 250 -5.97 -16.56 -3.60
N HIS A 251 -5.35 -16.05 -2.54
CA HIS A 251 -5.46 -16.64 -1.20
C HIS A 251 -6.89 -16.64 -0.69
N LEU A 252 -7.65 -15.56 -0.92
CA LEU A 252 -9.05 -15.46 -0.50
C LEU A 252 -9.93 -16.50 -1.19
N ALA A 253 -9.75 -16.72 -2.49
CA ALA A 253 -10.47 -17.75 -3.22
C ALA A 253 -10.16 -19.15 -2.68
N ALA A 254 -8.88 -19.47 -2.47
CA ALA A 254 -8.46 -20.75 -1.92
C ALA A 254 -8.97 -20.97 -0.48
N PHE A 255 -8.92 -19.92 0.35
CA PHE A 255 -9.42 -19.95 1.73
C PHE A 255 -10.93 -20.17 1.78
N ALA A 256 -11.70 -19.48 0.94
CA ALA A 256 -13.16 -19.66 0.84
C ALA A 256 -13.53 -21.11 0.50
N LEU A 257 -12.83 -21.72 -0.47
CA LEU A 257 -13.04 -23.12 -0.84
C LEU A 257 -12.69 -24.08 0.30
N ASN A 258 -11.58 -23.85 1.00
CA ASN A 258 -11.13 -24.71 2.10
C ASN A 258 -12.07 -24.65 3.31
N GLU A 259 -12.56 -23.45 3.63
CA GLU A 259 -13.47 -23.23 4.75
C GLU A 259 -14.94 -23.55 4.41
N GLY A 260 -15.26 -23.75 3.13
CA GLY A 260 -16.63 -24.00 2.68
C GLY A 260 -17.58 -22.84 2.92
N VAL A 261 -17.08 -21.60 2.91
CA VAL A 261 -17.84 -20.37 3.16
C VAL A 261 -17.68 -19.39 2.00
N ASP A 262 -18.71 -18.58 1.75
CA ASP A 262 -18.64 -17.56 0.72
C ASP A 262 -17.72 -16.39 1.13
N ILE A 263 -17.22 -15.69 0.12
CA ILE A 263 -16.25 -14.60 0.28
C ILE A 263 -16.82 -13.41 1.06
N ARG A 264 -18.12 -13.11 0.94
CA ARG A 264 -18.75 -11.99 1.66
C ARG A 264 -18.81 -12.30 3.15
N THR A 265 -19.18 -13.53 3.51
CA THR A 265 -19.17 -14.02 4.89
C THR A 265 -17.79 -13.87 5.52
N ILE A 266 -16.71 -14.22 4.81
CA ILE A 266 -15.32 -13.99 5.27
C ILE A 266 -15.09 -12.51 5.54
N ALA A 267 -15.44 -11.63 4.60
CA ALA A 267 -15.20 -10.18 4.72
C ALA A 267 -16.06 -9.45 5.78
N THR A 268 -17.10 -10.10 6.30
CA THR A 268 -18.00 -9.52 7.32
C THR A 268 -17.94 -10.20 8.68
N ASN A 269 -17.24 -11.32 8.80
CA ASN A 269 -17.10 -12.06 10.04
C ASN A 269 -15.70 -11.87 10.64
N LYS A 270 -15.62 -11.24 11.81
CA LYS A 270 -14.33 -10.90 12.45
C LYS A 270 -13.42 -12.12 12.71
N ARG A 271 -13.98 -13.27 13.10
CA ARG A 271 -13.22 -14.51 13.28
C ARG A 271 -12.60 -14.98 11.97
N LEU A 272 -13.38 -14.98 10.88
CA LEU A 272 -12.89 -15.39 9.57
C LEU A 272 -11.87 -14.41 8.99
N ILE A 273 -12.03 -13.10 9.22
CA ILE A 273 -11.02 -12.08 8.85
C ILE A 273 -9.69 -12.42 9.51
N TYR A 274 -9.66 -12.63 10.83
CA TYR A 274 -8.41 -12.94 11.52
C TYR A 274 -7.82 -14.29 11.10
N LYS A 275 -8.64 -15.32 10.87
CA LYS A 275 -8.16 -16.61 10.34
C LYS A 275 -7.55 -16.44 8.95
N PHE A 276 -8.15 -15.62 8.09
CA PHE A 276 -7.62 -15.31 6.77
C PHE A 276 -6.33 -14.47 6.85
N GLN A 277 -6.28 -13.46 7.70
CA GLN A 277 -5.08 -12.67 7.95
C GLN A 277 -3.91 -13.52 8.49
N GLY A 278 -4.20 -14.51 9.35
CA GLY A 278 -3.22 -15.52 9.78
C GLY A 278 -2.70 -16.38 8.65
N LEU A 279 -3.56 -16.80 7.70
CA LEU A 279 -3.10 -17.48 6.49
C LEU A 279 -2.14 -16.59 5.70
N LEU A 280 -2.48 -15.31 5.48
CA LEU A 280 -1.66 -14.38 4.72
C LEU A 280 -0.28 -14.17 5.38
N THR A 281 -0.25 -13.89 6.67
CA THR A 281 1.01 -13.61 7.39
C THR A 281 1.90 -14.84 7.54
N ARG A 282 1.34 -16.05 7.66
CA ARG A 282 2.12 -17.30 7.59
C ARG A 282 2.72 -17.55 6.20
N ASN A 283 2.15 -16.95 5.15
CA ASN A 283 2.74 -16.88 3.82
C ASN A 283 3.58 -15.60 3.62
N GLN A 284 3.97 -14.93 4.72
CA GLN A 284 4.86 -13.76 4.71
C GLN A 284 4.30 -12.53 3.98
N ILE A 285 2.97 -12.45 3.86
CA ILE A 285 2.28 -11.31 3.26
C ILE A 285 2.04 -10.26 4.35
N PRO A 286 2.59 -9.03 4.21
CA PRO A 286 2.43 -7.99 5.21
C PRO A 286 1.03 -7.36 5.14
N LEU A 287 0.44 -7.09 6.31
CA LEU A 287 -0.87 -6.47 6.45
C LEU A 287 -0.79 -5.03 6.98
N PHE A 288 0.35 -4.67 7.57
CA PHE A 288 0.65 -3.39 8.17
C PHE A 288 2.10 -3.00 7.86
N TRP A 289 2.30 -1.78 7.36
CA TRP A 289 3.61 -1.36 6.88
C TRP A 289 4.58 -1.10 8.03
N TYR A 290 5.70 -1.83 8.09
CA TYR A 290 6.80 -1.58 9.02
C TYR A 290 8.15 -1.54 8.28
N ASN A 291 9.05 -0.65 8.70
CA ASN A 291 10.39 -0.53 8.10
C ASN A 291 11.47 -1.32 8.85
N ASP A 292 11.14 -1.92 10.00
CA ASP A 292 12.06 -2.62 10.91
C ASP A 292 11.60 -4.04 11.28
N ILE A 293 10.64 -4.59 10.54
CA ILE A 293 10.18 -5.98 10.68
C ILE A 293 10.37 -6.68 9.33
N SER A 294 11.23 -7.69 9.30
CA SER A 294 11.41 -8.53 8.11
C SER A 294 10.19 -9.43 7.90
N HIS A 295 9.95 -9.82 6.65
CA HIS A 295 8.93 -10.81 6.28
C HIS A 295 9.23 -12.20 6.88
N ASP A 296 10.51 -12.48 7.15
CA ASP A 296 10.98 -13.70 7.81
C ASP A 296 11.10 -13.57 9.36
N ASP A 297 10.65 -12.46 9.95
CA ASP A 297 10.70 -12.30 11.40
C ASP A 297 9.84 -13.40 12.07
N PRO A 298 10.35 -14.13 13.08
CA PRO A 298 9.59 -15.20 13.72
C PRO A 298 8.29 -14.72 14.38
N ASP A 299 8.19 -13.42 14.67
CA ASP A 299 7.03 -12.78 15.28
C ASP A 299 6.14 -12.07 14.25
N PHE A 300 6.40 -12.25 12.95
CA PHE A 300 5.74 -11.53 11.87
C PHE A 300 4.22 -11.64 11.95
N GLU A 301 3.67 -12.85 12.08
CA GLU A 301 2.22 -13.09 12.20
C GLU A 301 1.61 -12.35 13.39
N ALA A 302 2.19 -12.51 14.58
CA ALA A 302 1.70 -11.88 15.81
C ALA A 302 1.74 -10.34 15.73
N ILE A 303 2.86 -9.79 15.24
CA ILE A 303 3.05 -8.33 15.09
C ILE A 303 2.06 -7.76 14.07
N GLN A 304 1.95 -8.38 12.90
CA GLN A 304 1.10 -7.90 11.81
C GLN A 304 -0.39 -7.94 12.20
N ILE A 305 -0.86 -9.04 12.80
CA ILE A 305 -2.27 -9.19 13.20
C ILE A 305 -2.64 -8.21 14.32
N LEU A 306 -1.81 -8.08 15.36
CA LEU A 306 -2.11 -7.15 16.45
C LEU A 306 -2.04 -5.69 15.99
N ALA A 307 -1.23 -5.37 14.98
CA ALA A 307 -1.18 -4.04 14.40
C ALA A 307 -2.47 -3.70 13.65
N VAL A 308 -2.95 -4.58 12.76
CA VAL A 308 -4.22 -4.35 12.03
C VAL A 308 -5.42 -4.34 12.97
N ALA A 309 -5.42 -5.21 13.99
CA ALA A 309 -6.44 -5.24 15.05
C ALA A 309 -6.45 -4.00 15.96
N GLY A 310 -5.44 -3.13 15.88
CA GLY A 310 -5.37 -1.92 16.71
C GLY A 310 -4.97 -2.17 18.17
N ILE A 311 -4.34 -3.31 18.45
CA ILE A 311 -3.96 -3.73 19.80
C ILE A 311 -2.52 -3.30 20.12
N VAL A 312 -1.56 -3.69 19.27
CA VAL A 312 -0.15 -3.29 19.39
C VAL A 312 0.31 -2.73 18.05
N ARG A 313 0.35 -1.40 17.93
CA ARG A 313 0.80 -0.68 16.73
C ARG A 313 2.17 -0.07 16.95
N THR A 314 2.56 0.90 16.13
CA THR A 314 3.79 1.69 16.30
C THR A 314 3.83 2.46 17.62
N GLU A 315 5.03 2.62 18.18
CA GLU A 315 5.30 3.43 19.38
C GLU A 315 5.07 4.94 19.15
N ASN A 316 5.51 5.47 18.01
CA ASN A 316 5.30 6.86 17.61
C ASN A 316 4.73 6.98 16.18
N TYR A 317 3.55 7.58 16.05
CA TYR A 317 2.81 7.69 14.79
C TYR A 317 3.56 8.42 13.68
N ASN A 318 4.60 9.20 14.00
CA ASN A 318 5.40 9.95 13.03
C ASN A 318 6.45 9.11 12.28
N HIS A 319 6.56 7.81 12.56
CA HIS A 319 7.50 6.93 11.88
C HIS A 319 6.93 5.54 11.58
N LEU A 320 7.63 4.79 10.72
CA LEU A 320 7.21 3.48 10.24
C LEU A 320 7.76 2.30 11.04
N TYR A 321 8.30 2.53 12.25
CA TYR A 321 8.90 1.47 13.06
C TYR A 321 7.92 0.80 14.04
N PHE A 322 8.10 -0.50 14.26
CA PHE A 322 7.48 -1.26 15.32
C PHE A 322 8.31 -1.21 16.60
N ASN A 323 9.63 -1.12 16.52
CA ASN A 323 10.61 -1.20 17.59
C ASN A 323 10.46 -2.51 18.41
N PRO A 324 10.77 -3.69 17.83
CA PRO A 324 10.48 -4.98 18.45
C PRO A 324 11.16 -5.20 19.81
N GLU A 325 12.36 -4.66 19.98
CA GLU A 325 13.18 -4.79 21.19
C GLU A 325 12.88 -3.71 22.25
N GLY A 326 12.10 -2.69 21.90
CA GLY A 326 11.68 -1.64 22.82
C GLY A 326 10.89 -2.22 23.99
N THR A 327 11.09 -1.66 25.18
CA THR A 327 10.33 -2.04 26.37
C THR A 327 8.97 -1.35 26.38
N VAL A 328 7.97 -1.98 27.03
CA VAL A 328 6.64 -1.38 27.19
C VAL A 328 6.38 -0.93 28.61
N ASN A 329 5.71 0.20 28.75
CA ASN A 329 5.28 0.71 30.05
C ASN A 329 3.89 0.17 30.45
N ARG A 330 3.52 0.36 31.71
CA ARG A 330 2.25 -0.10 32.28
C ARG A 330 1.03 0.48 31.55
N ALA A 331 1.10 1.72 31.09
CA ALA A 331 0.01 2.34 30.33
C ALA A 331 -0.24 1.62 28.98
N VAL A 332 0.82 1.35 28.21
CA VAL A 332 0.73 0.63 26.93
C VAL A 332 0.17 -0.78 27.13
N VAL A 333 0.66 -1.52 28.13
CA VAL A 333 0.14 -2.86 28.46
C VAL A 333 -1.35 -2.80 28.80
N SER A 334 -1.77 -1.79 29.57
CA SER A 334 -3.17 -1.64 29.96
C SER A 334 -4.09 -1.42 28.75
N VAL A 335 -3.71 -0.52 27.83
CA VAL A 335 -4.46 -0.29 26.59
C VAL A 335 -4.52 -1.57 25.75
N ALA A 336 -3.38 -2.25 25.57
CA ALA A 336 -3.32 -3.45 24.74
C ALA A 336 -4.17 -4.60 25.32
N VAL A 337 -4.15 -4.82 26.63
CA VAL A 337 -4.96 -5.85 27.29
C VAL A 337 -6.45 -5.53 27.21
N VAL A 338 -6.86 -4.29 27.47
CA VAL A 338 -8.28 -3.89 27.32
C VAL A 338 -8.77 -4.08 25.88
N ASN A 339 -7.95 -3.70 24.89
CA ASN A 339 -8.30 -3.83 23.48
C ASN A 339 -8.38 -5.28 23.03
N VAL A 340 -7.39 -6.13 23.38
CA VAL A 340 -7.46 -7.56 23.00
C VAL A 340 -8.65 -8.21 23.67
N MET A 341 -8.90 -7.92 24.95
CA MET A 341 -10.00 -8.53 25.68
C MET A 341 -11.38 -8.08 25.20
N GLY A 342 -11.46 -7.01 24.41
CA GLY A 342 -12.72 -6.46 23.92
C GLY A 342 -13.58 -5.86 25.03
N PHE A 343 -12.96 -5.36 26.10
CA PHE A 343 -13.70 -4.77 27.21
C PHE A 343 -14.33 -3.43 26.82
N GLU A 344 -15.54 -3.20 27.30
CA GLU A 344 -16.15 -1.87 27.27
C GLU A 344 -15.35 -0.91 28.16
N MET A 345 -14.85 0.17 27.56
CA MET A 345 -14.01 1.13 28.25
C MET A 345 -14.83 2.06 29.14
N LEU A 346 -14.57 2.02 30.45
CA LEU A 346 -15.12 2.96 31.41
C LEU A 346 -14.55 4.39 31.21
N ASN A 347 -15.31 5.39 31.65
CA ASN A 347 -14.90 6.79 31.64
C ASN A 347 -15.47 7.53 32.88
N PRO A 348 -15.03 7.16 34.09
CA PRO A 348 -15.56 7.74 35.32
C PRO A 348 -15.32 9.26 35.39
N GLU A 349 -16.08 9.95 36.23
CA GLU A 349 -15.94 11.40 36.36
C GLU A 349 -14.60 11.80 37.02
N PHE A 350 -14.20 11.05 38.04
CA PHE A 350 -13.00 11.29 38.83
C PHE A 350 -11.98 10.19 38.59
N PRO A 351 -10.70 10.52 38.33
CA PRO A 351 -9.63 9.53 38.20
C PRO A 351 -9.42 8.75 39.50
N THR A 352 -9.26 7.43 39.38
CA THR A 352 -8.83 6.55 40.47
C THR A 352 -7.37 6.82 40.85
N PHE A 353 -6.54 7.21 39.86
CA PHE A 353 -5.12 7.51 40.05
C PHE A 353 -4.79 8.94 39.65
N SER A 354 -4.05 9.67 40.49
CA SER A 354 -3.76 11.09 40.27
C SER A 354 -2.77 11.36 39.13
N ASP A 355 -1.92 10.37 38.79
CA ASP A 355 -0.94 10.43 37.70
C ASP A 355 -1.46 9.90 36.36
N VAL A 356 -2.75 9.54 36.30
CA VAL A 356 -3.45 9.18 35.06
C VAL A 356 -4.69 10.08 34.91
N PRO A 357 -4.52 11.36 34.56
CA PRO A 357 -5.64 12.27 34.36
C PRO A 357 -6.47 11.88 33.13
N LYS A 358 -7.66 12.47 32.96
CA LYS A 358 -8.62 12.15 31.89
C LYS A 358 -8.06 12.30 30.49
N GLU A 359 -7.14 13.25 30.31
CA GLU A 359 -6.48 13.57 29.05
C GLU A 359 -5.39 12.55 28.70
N HIS A 360 -4.97 11.72 29.66
CA HIS A 360 -3.97 10.68 29.42
C HIS A 360 -4.54 9.59 28.50
N PHE A 361 -3.80 9.21 27.46
CA PHE A 361 -4.27 8.27 26.43
C PHE A 361 -4.73 6.91 27.00
N ALA A 362 -4.13 6.47 28.11
CA ALA A 362 -4.45 5.20 28.77
C ALA A 362 -5.55 5.32 29.85
N TYR A 363 -6.08 6.51 30.12
CA TYR A 363 -7.02 6.77 31.22
C TYR A 363 -8.15 5.75 31.28
N ARG A 364 -8.92 5.64 30.20
CA ARG A 364 -10.07 4.74 30.13
C ARG A 364 -9.69 3.27 30.32
N ALA A 365 -8.55 2.86 29.79
CA ALA A 365 -8.07 1.48 29.92
C ALA A 365 -7.67 1.17 31.38
N VAL A 366 -6.94 2.08 32.02
CA VAL A 366 -6.51 1.95 33.42
C VAL A 366 -7.72 1.92 34.36
N GLU A 367 -8.67 2.83 34.19
CA GLU A 367 -9.92 2.84 34.98
C GLU A 367 -10.73 1.54 34.80
N THR A 368 -10.82 1.05 33.57
CA THR A 368 -11.52 -0.21 33.26
C THR A 368 -10.86 -1.39 33.97
N MET A 369 -9.53 -1.48 33.92
CA MET A 369 -8.79 -2.58 34.57
C MET A 369 -8.81 -2.48 36.09
N ALA A 370 -8.77 -1.28 36.65
CA ALA A 370 -8.87 -1.05 38.09
C ALA A 370 -10.26 -1.46 38.62
N ALA A 371 -11.34 -1.01 37.94
CA ALA A 371 -12.70 -1.38 38.30
C ALA A 371 -12.97 -2.90 38.20
N LYS A 372 -12.27 -3.59 37.30
CA LYS A 372 -12.32 -5.07 37.18
C LYS A 372 -11.39 -5.80 38.15
N GLY A 373 -10.61 -5.10 38.97
CA GLY A 373 -9.65 -5.70 39.89
C GLY A 373 -8.46 -6.39 39.20
N ILE A 374 -8.18 -6.04 37.94
CA ILE A 374 -7.07 -6.61 37.15
C ILE A 374 -5.75 -5.95 37.52
N VAL A 375 -5.76 -4.65 37.77
CA VAL A 375 -4.59 -3.88 38.18
C VAL A 375 -4.85 -3.14 39.47
N SER A 376 -3.78 -2.93 40.23
CA SER A 376 -3.71 -1.98 41.34
C SER A 376 -2.65 -0.92 41.06
N GLY A 377 -2.76 0.20 41.77
CA GLY A 377 -1.71 1.22 41.81
C GLY A 377 -0.44 0.73 42.52
N VAL A 378 0.58 1.59 42.53
CA VAL A 378 1.85 1.37 43.23
C VAL A 378 1.87 1.96 44.65
N GLY A 379 0.71 2.39 45.16
CA GLY A 379 0.55 3.06 46.45
C GLY A 379 0.32 4.57 46.31
N ASN A 380 -0.12 5.22 47.39
CA ASN A 380 -0.32 6.68 47.49
C ASN A 380 -1.22 7.32 46.41
N GLY A 381 -2.14 6.54 45.81
CA GLY A 381 -3.01 7.02 44.73
C GLY A 381 -2.36 7.09 43.35
N TYR A 382 -1.20 6.45 43.14
CA TYR A 382 -0.47 6.44 41.86
C TYR A 382 -0.61 5.11 41.12
N PHE A 383 -0.66 5.16 39.79
CA PHE A 383 -0.59 3.99 38.90
C PHE A 383 0.82 3.72 38.36
N ALA A 384 1.65 4.77 38.26
CA ALA A 384 2.95 4.80 37.59
C ALA A 384 2.89 4.39 36.10
N PRO A 385 2.16 5.14 35.23
CA PRO A 385 1.91 4.75 33.84
C PRO A 385 3.18 4.57 33.00
N ASN A 386 4.23 5.34 33.31
CA ASN A 386 5.50 5.33 32.57
C ASN A 386 6.51 4.28 33.08
N LEU A 387 6.21 3.60 34.19
CA LEU A 387 7.08 2.55 34.70
C LEU A 387 7.05 1.36 33.73
N GLN A 388 8.22 0.80 33.45
CA GLN A 388 8.34 -0.40 32.60
C GLN A 388 7.57 -1.57 33.21
N CYS A 389 6.83 -2.27 32.38
CA CYS A 389 6.13 -3.48 32.79
C CYS A 389 7.08 -4.68 32.66
N THR A 390 7.07 -5.59 33.63
CA THR A 390 7.85 -6.84 33.58
C THR A 390 7.04 -7.97 32.95
N ARG A 391 7.71 -9.05 32.51
CA ARG A 391 7.02 -10.21 31.93
C ARG A 391 6.09 -10.89 32.93
N GLU A 392 6.51 -11.03 34.19
CA GLU A 392 5.65 -11.54 35.28
C GLU A 392 4.44 -10.63 35.58
N GLN A 393 4.57 -9.31 35.43
CA GLN A 393 3.43 -8.41 35.59
C GLN A 393 2.42 -8.59 34.46
N LEU A 394 2.86 -8.76 33.22
CA LEU A 394 1.97 -9.12 32.12
C LEU A 394 1.25 -10.44 32.39
N ALA A 395 1.98 -11.45 32.88
CA ALA A 395 1.43 -12.75 33.23
C ALA A 395 0.29 -12.64 34.25
N PHE A 396 0.52 -11.86 35.32
CA PHE A 396 -0.50 -11.55 36.32
C PHE A 396 -1.71 -10.82 35.71
N ILE A 397 -1.46 -9.79 34.90
CA ILE A 397 -2.51 -8.99 34.26
C ILE A 397 -3.39 -9.86 33.34
N VAL A 398 -2.77 -10.68 32.49
CA VAL A 398 -3.48 -11.57 31.56
C VAL A 398 -4.29 -12.60 32.33
N GLY A 399 -3.68 -13.26 33.33
CA GLY A 399 -4.37 -14.23 34.19
C GLY A 399 -5.53 -13.63 34.99
N LYS A 400 -5.49 -12.33 35.31
CA LYS A 400 -6.61 -11.62 35.95
C LYS A 400 -7.66 -11.13 34.96
N SER A 401 -7.32 -10.98 33.68
CA SER A 401 -8.25 -10.49 32.65
C SER A 401 -9.22 -11.54 32.13
N GLY A 402 -8.89 -12.83 32.24
CA GLY A 402 -9.74 -13.92 31.77
C GLY A 402 -9.26 -15.28 32.25
N ASP A 403 -10.00 -16.33 31.88
CA ASP A 403 -9.67 -17.71 32.23
C ASP A 403 -8.63 -18.27 31.27
N PHE A 404 -7.37 -17.88 31.49
CA PHE A 404 -6.23 -18.32 30.68
C PHE A 404 -5.24 -19.11 31.53
N ASP A 405 -4.76 -20.24 30.99
CA ASP A 405 -3.56 -20.89 31.52
C ASP A 405 -2.32 -20.06 31.14
N VAL A 406 -1.89 -19.22 32.07
CA VAL A 406 -0.76 -18.30 31.89
C VAL A 406 0.55 -19.06 31.65
N PHE A 407 0.74 -20.24 32.28
CA PHE A 407 1.95 -21.03 32.06
C PHE A 407 1.97 -21.62 30.65
N GLN A 408 0.83 -22.11 30.17
CA GLN A 408 0.69 -22.57 28.79
C GLN A 408 0.88 -21.44 27.78
N LEU A 409 0.31 -20.25 28.02
CA LEU A 409 0.46 -19.09 27.14
C LEU A 409 1.92 -18.68 26.99
N PHE A 410 2.63 -18.49 28.11
CA PHE A 410 4.04 -18.07 28.10
C PHE A 410 4.96 -19.17 27.56
N GLY A 411 4.67 -20.44 27.88
CA GLY A 411 5.38 -21.58 27.32
C GLY A 411 5.24 -21.66 25.80
N SER A 412 4.01 -21.53 25.28
CA SER A 412 3.70 -21.60 23.84
C SER A 412 4.26 -20.40 23.07
N SER A 413 4.34 -19.23 23.71
CA SER A 413 4.94 -18.03 23.10
C SER A 413 6.47 -18.04 23.11
N GLY A 414 7.11 -18.96 23.86
CA GLY A 414 8.55 -18.94 24.10
C GLY A 414 9.02 -17.70 24.87
N THR A 415 8.14 -17.04 25.62
CA THR A 415 8.46 -15.86 26.43
C THR A 415 8.77 -16.30 27.85
N PRO A 416 9.98 -16.05 28.40
CA PRO A 416 10.30 -16.42 29.77
C PRO A 416 9.39 -15.70 30.78
N LEU A 417 8.96 -16.44 31.80
CA LEU A 417 8.22 -15.87 32.93
C LEU A 417 9.21 -15.42 34.02
N ASP A 418 9.69 -14.17 33.92
CA ASP A 418 10.64 -13.58 34.86
C ASP A 418 10.39 -12.07 35.10
N ALA A 419 11.14 -11.48 36.02
CA ALA A 419 11.02 -10.07 36.38
C ALA A 419 11.72 -9.10 35.40
N ARG A 420 12.17 -9.56 34.23
CA ARG A 420 12.82 -8.67 33.25
C ARG A 420 11.79 -7.75 32.57
N PRO A 421 12.22 -6.58 32.08
CA PRO A 421 11.36 -5.70 31.29
C PRO A 421 10.75 -6.44 30.09
N LEU A 422 9.45 -6.27 29.92
CA LEU A 422 8.68 -6.82 28.81
C LEU A 422 9.01 -6.05 27.52
N LYS A 423 9.33 -6.79 26.46
CA LYS A 423 9.54 -6.22 25.12
C LYS A 423 8.24 -6.17 24.31
N ARG A 424 8.20 -5.28 23.33
CA ARG A 424 7.06 -5.10 22.42
C ARG A 424 6.72 -6.36 21.61
N ARG A 425 7.74 -7.10 21.15
CA ARG A 425 7.52 -8.39 20.49
C ARG A 425 6.96 -9.47 21.42
N GLU A 426 7.43 -9.51 22.66
CA GLU A 426 6.98 -10.48 23.66
C GLU A 426 5.52 -10.22 24.06
N LEU A 427 5.16 -8.94 24.23
CA LEU A 427 3.76 -8.52 24.37
C LEU A 427 2.93 -9.01 23.18
N SER A 428 3.45 -8.87 21.96
CA SER A 428 2.73 -9.27 20.75
C SER A 428 2.51 -10.78 20.68
N ARG A 429 3.50 -11.60 21.01
CA ARG A 429 3.33 -13.06 21.05
C ARG A 429 2.23 -13.48 22.03
N ILE A 430 2.27 -12.95 23.25
CA ILE A 430 1.30 -13.30 24.30
C ILE A 430 -0.11 -12.85 23.92
N LEU A 431 -0.27 -11.58 23.53
CA LEU A 431 -1.60 -11.07 23.20
C LEU A 431 -2.15 -11.68 21.90
N TYR A 432 -1.30 -12.14 20.99
CA TYR A 432 -1.76 -12.88 19.81
C TYR A 432 -2.37 -14.23 20.20
N LEU A 433 -1.77 -14.96 21.15
CA LEU A 433 -2.34 -16.21 21.67
C LEU A 433 -3.67 -15.96 22.41
N VAL A 434 -3.77 -14.86 23.17
CA VAL A 434 -5.03 -14.43 23.79
C VAL A 434 -6.10 -14.16 22.72
N LEU A 435 -5.76 -13.40 21.67
CA LEU A 435 -6.66 -13.12 20.56
C LEU A 435 -7.13 -14.42 19.89
N ARG A 436 -6.21 -15.33 19.59
CA ARG A 436 -6.53 -16.63 18.99
C ARG A 436 -7.53 -17.43 19.82
N SER A 437 -7.31 -17.50 21.13
CA SER A 437 -8.21 -18.18 22.06
C SER A 437 -9.62 -17.58 22.04
N GLN A 438 -9.72 -16.25 22.09
CA GLN A 438 -11.02 -15.57 22.10
C GLN A 438 -11.84 -15.76 20.82
N TYR A 439 -11.17 -15.78 19.67
CA TYR A 439 -11.84 -15.94 18.38
C TYR A 439 -11.86 -17.40 17.91
N GLY A 440 -11.30 -18.35 18.67
CA GLY A 440 -11.19 -19.76 18.26
C GLY A 440 -10.48 -19.92 16.92
N ILE A 441 -9.30 -19.31 16.81
CA ILE A 441 -8.46 -19.31 15.61
C ILE A 441 -7.24 -20.17 15.94
N ASP A 442 -7.24 -21.40 15.43
CA ASP A 442 -6.12 -22.34 15.57
C ASP A 442 -5.19 -22.34 14.35
#